data_AF-A0A250VQH0-F1
#
_entry.id   AF-A0A250VQH0-F1
#
_cell.length_a   1.000
_cell.length_b   1.000
_cell.length_c   1.000
_cell.angle_alpha   90.00
_cell.angle_beta   90.00
_cell.angle_gamma   90.00
#
_symmetry.space_group_name_H-M   'P 1'
#
loop_
_entity.id
_entity.type
_entity.pdbx_description
1 polymer ?
#
loop_
_entity_poly.entity_id
_entity_poly.type
_entity_poly.pdbx_seq_one_letter_code
_entity_poly.pdbx_strand_id
1 'polypeptide(L)'
;MRQTRRALAETLSRIGSLIGDGQSRDDVLDVEQLSNESGVPRDVVRMLLDGEEPPVEDITDRIVRRIVHLRETRLRPDGTRHSYDEIAASYGASRASLSNLVNSRRKTPSPQMPSRQALSPQVPSEQVPSRQTGERRPARSGGPLASTQAGIESFFFGQPNGWLSAEPQASLDNALQPVLRGLEGEADDPMARLRSTHGLRELAARAPQLAEEELQLVTDWIDTILQRRNAQQVRGSGSDSSHTEGH
;
A
#
# COMPACT_ATOMS: atom_id res chain seq x y z
N MET A 1 -2.85 8.01 11.15
CA MET A 1 -1.64 7.27 11.55
C MET A 1 -1.95 5.93 12.21
N ARG A 2 -2.64 5.86 13.36
CA ARG A 2 -2.91 4.55 14.03
C ARG A 2 -3.71 3.57 13.17
N GLN A 3 -4.73 4.04 12.44
CA GLN A 3 -5.56 3.20 11.60
C GLN A 3 -4.81 2.61 10.40
N THR A 4 -3.99 3.42 9.70
CA THR A 4 -3.21 2.97 8.54
C THR A 4 -2.12 1.98 8.93
N ARG A 5 -1.49 2.18 10.10
CA ARG A 5 -0.53 1.24 10.67
C ARG A 5 -1.19 -0.09 11.05
N ARG A 6 -2.39 -0.04 11.65
CA ARG A 6 -3.16 -1.23 11.99
C ARG A 6 -3.55 -2.04 10.75
N ALA A 7 -4.05 -1.38 9.71
CA ALA A 7 -4.40 -2.04 8.45
C ALA A 7 -3.19 -2.76 7.84
N LEU A 8 -2.03 -2.09 7.76
CA LEU A 8 -0.79 -2.70 7.29
C LEU A 8 -0.39 -3.93 8.12
N ALA A 9 -0.47 -3.84 9.46
CA ALA A 9 -0.13 -4.95 10.35
C ALA A 9 -1.08 -6.14 10.16
N GLU A 10 -2.37 -5.89 9.93
CA GLU A 10 -3.38 -6.92 9.62
C GLU A 10 -3.05 -7.60 8.28
N THR A 11 -2.73 -6.83 7.22
CA THR A 11 -2.28 -7.35 5.91
C THR A 11 -1.03 -8.21 6.04
N LEU A 12 0.01 -7.74 6.76
CA LEU A 12 1.25 -8.49 6.96
C LEU A 12 1.03 -9.78 7.76
N SER A 13 0.16 -9.75 8.78
CA SER A 13 -0.20 -10.95 9.54
C SER A 13 -0.91 -11.97 8.66
N ARG A 14 -1.80 -11.52 7.77
CA ARG A 14 -2.51 -12.38 6.84
C ARG A 14 -1.58 -12.99 5.80
N ILE A 15 -0.70 -12.21 5.19
CA ILE A 15 0.34 -12.71 4.30
C ILE A 15 1.19 -13.76 5.02
N GLY A 16 1.67 -13.47 6.24
CA GLY A 16 2.45 -14.41 7.04
C GLY A 16 1.74 -15.74 7.31
N SER A 17 0.41 -15.74 7.44
CA SER A 17 -0.38 -16.98 7.61
C SER A 17 -0.60 -17.79 6.32
N LEU A 18 -0.42 -17.16 5.16
CA LEU A 18 -0.63 -17.77 3.84
C LEU A 18 0.65 -18.30 3.22
N ILE A 19 1.82 -17.79 3.63
CA ILE A 19 3.13 -18.31 3.21
C ILE A 19 3.25 -19.77 3.67
N GLY A 20 3.37 -20.70 2.72
CA GLY A 20 3.48 -22.13 2.98
C GLY A 20 4.90 -22.59 3.29
N ASP A 21 5.01 -23.86 3.72
CA ASP A 21 6.31 -24.50 3.98
C ASP A 21 7.16 -24.52 2.69
N GLY A 22 8.25 -23.73 2.67
CA GLY A 22 9.21 -23.65 1.56
C GLY A 22 9.26 -22.31 0.81
N GLN A 23 8.35 -21.37 1.05
CA GLN A 23 8.47 -19.98 0.57
C GLN A 23 9.15 -19.11 1.63
N SER A 24 10.22 -18.38 1.26
CA SER A 24 10.77 -17.37 2.16
C SER A 24 9.86 -16.15 2.17
N ARG A 25 9.72 -15.53 3.34
CA ARG A 25 9.04 -14.22 3.47
C ARG A 25 9.68 -13.16 2.57
N ASP A 26 10.99 -13.24 2.35
CA ASP A 26 11.73 -12.31 1.50
C ASP A 26 11.45 -12.53 0.01
N ASP A 27 11.09 -13.75 -0.41
CA ASP A 27 10.69 -14.03 -1.79
C ASP A 27 9.31 -13.44 -2.11
N VAL A 28 8.44 -13.41 -1.10
CA VAL A 28 7.06 -12.89 -1.21
C VAL A 28 7.02 -11.37 -1.01
N LEU A 29 7.88 -10.84 -0.14
CA LEU A 29 7.94 -9.42 0.22
C LEU A 29 9.18 -8.76 -0.38
N ASP A 30 9.30 -8.77 -1.72
CA ASP A 30 10.41 -8.11 -2.42
C ASP A 30 10.40 -6.59 -2.14
N VAL A 31 11.36 -6.15 -1.33
CA VAL A 31 11.52 -4.74 -0.93
C VAL A 31 11.72 -3.81 -2.13
N GLU A 32 12.41 -4.27 -3.17
CA GLU A 32 12.65 -3.47 -4.38
C GLU A 32 11.36 -3.27 -5.17
N GLN A 33 10.61 -4.35 -5.39
CA GLN A 33 9.30 -4.27 -6.05
C GLN A 33 8.32 -3.42 -5.24
N LEU A 34 8.21 -3.66 -3.93
CA LEU A 34 7.33 -2.90 -3.04
C LEU A 34 7.68 -1.41 -3.01
N SER A 35 8.97 -1.06 -3.02
CA SER A 35 9.42 0.32 -3.11
C SER A 35 8.99 0.97 -4.44
N ASN A 36 9.12 0.24 -5.55
CA ASN A 36 8.72 0.71 -6.88
C ASN A 36 7.21 0.96 -6.97
N GLU A 37 6.39 0.04 -6.46
CA GLU A 37 4.93 0.11 -6.54
C GLU A 37 4.32 1.15 -5.57
N SER A 38 4.79 1.16 -4.33
CA SER A 38 4.28 2.07 -3.28
C SER A 38 4.86 3.48 -3.35
N GLY A 39 6.00 3.65 -4.04
CA GLY A 39 6.77 4.89 -4.02
C GLY A 39 7.27 5.26 -2.62
N VAL A 40 7.47 4.27 -1.75
CA VAL A 40 8.07 4.41 -0.42
C VAL A 40 9.55 4.03 -0.52
N PRO A 41 10.49 4.78 0.09
CA PRO A 41 11.92 4.46 0.05
C PRO A 41 12.23 3.06 0.62
N ARG A 42 13.24 2.36 0.07
CA ARG A 42 13.55 0.96 0.43
C ARG A 42 13.85 0.76 1.91
N ASP A 43 14.57 1.70 2.52
CA ASP A 43 14.85 1.75 3.96
C ASP A 43 13.56 1.90 4.79
N VAL A 44 12.66 2.77 4.34
CA VAL A 44 11.34 2.96 4.97
C VAL A 44 10.45 1.73 4.81
N VAL A 45 10.48 1.07 3.64
CA VAL A 45 9.78 -0.20 3.44
C VAL A 45 10.28 -1.24 4.42
N ARG A 46 11.60 -1.43 4.57
CA ARG A 46 12.17 -2.39 5.54
C ARG A 46 11.70 -2.09 6.97
N MET A 47 11.83 -0.85 7.43
CA MET A 47 11.32 -0.44 8.74
C MET A 47 9.84 -0.79 8.93
N LEU A 48 9.00 -0.51 7.92
CA LEU A 48 7.58 -0.82 8.00
C LEU A 48 7.28 -2.33 8.02
N LEU A 49 8.04 -3.13 7.27
CA LEU A 49 7.91 -4.59 7.26
C LEU A 49 8.36 -5.22 8.59
N ASP A 50 9.33 -4.60 9.26
CA ASP A 50 9.78 -4.95 10.62
C ASP A 50 8.80 -4.47 11.71
N GLY A 51 7.79 -3.69 11.33
CA GLY A 51 6.82 -3.12 12.26
C GLY A 51 7.32 -1.87 12.98
N GLU A 52 8.40 -1.24 12.51
CA GLU A 52 8.94 0.00 13.07
C GLU A 52 8.16 1.25 12.60
N GLU A 53 8.39 2.39 13.25
CA GLU A 53 7.80 3.67 12.85
C GLU A 53 8.74 4.43 11.89
N PRO A 54 8.24 4.85 10.70
CA PRO A 54 9.08 5.58 9.77
C PRO A 54 9.32 7.02 10.24
N PRO A 55 10.40 7.67 9.79
CA PRO A 55 10.64 9.06 10.10
C PRO A 55 9.51 9.96 9.60
N VAL A 56 9.21 11.03 10.34
CA VAL A 56 8.20 12.01 9.95
C VAL A 56 8.69 12.76 8.71
N GLU A 57 7.95 12.64 7.61
CA GLU A 57 8.17 13.36 6.35
C GLU A 57 7.04 14.39 6.17
N ASP A 58 7.38 15.62 5.76
CA ASP A 58 6.36 16.59 5.39
C ASP A 58 5.62 16.14 4.12
N ILE A 59 4.30 16.36 4.09
CA ILE A 59 3.45 15.95 2.97
C ILE A 59 3.93 16.49 1.61
N THR A 60 4.48 17.70 1.57
CA THR A 60 5.00 18.31 0.35
C THR A 60 6.29 17.65 -0.11
N ASP A 61 7.20 17.31 0.82
CA ASP A 61 8.43 16.57 0.51
C ASP A 61 8.09 15.20 -0.08
N ARG A 62 7.14 14.52 0.55
CA ARG A 62 6.62 13.23 0.10
C ARG A 62 6.05 13.31 -1.32
N ILE A 63 5.19 14.29 -1.59
CA ILE A 63 4.62 14.51 -2.93
C ILE A 63 5.73 14.76 -3.94
N VAL A 64 6.69 15.65 -3.65
CA VAL A 64 7.78 15.98 -4.58
C VAL A 64 8.67 14.77 -4.86
N ARG A 65 9.09 14.04 -3.82
CA ARG A 65 9.87 12.80 -3.94
C ARG A 65 9.14 11.77 -4.80
N ARG A 66 7.84 11.60 -4.59
CA ARG A 66 7.01 10.67 -5.35
C ARG A 66 6.84 11.07 -6.81
N ILE A 67 6.73 12.36 -7.13
CA ILE A 67 6.74 12.83 -8.52
C ILE A 67 8.05 12.45 -9.22
N VAL A 68 9.19 12.59 -8.53
CA VAL A 68 10.49 12.17 -9.07
C VAL A 68 10.51 10.64 -9.28
N HIS A 69 10.08 9.87 -8.29
CA HIS A 69 9.99 8.40 -8.36
C HIS A 69 9.15 7.92 -9.54
N LEU A 70 7.97 8.51 -9.77
CA LEU A 70 7.11 8.16 -10.92
C LEU A 70 7.83 8.36 -12.25
N ARG A 71 8.56 9.48 -12.39
CA ARG A 71 9.32 9.78 -13.62
C ARG A 71 10.53 8.86 -13.83
N GLU A 72 11.01 8.21 -12.77
CA GLU A 72 12.16 7.30 -12.84
C GLU A 72 11.75 5.86 -13.08
N THR A 73 10.57 5.46 -12.60
CA THR A 73 10.07 4.08 -12.67
C THR A 73 9.08 3.85 -13.80
N ARG A 74 8.30 4.87 -14.18
CA ARG A 74 7.33 4.82 -15.29
C ARG A 74 7.90 5.61 -16.46
N LEU A 75 8.73 4.93 -17.23
CA LEU A 75 9.38 5.49 -18.41
C LEU A 75 8.46 5.40 -19.62
N ARG A 76 8.73 6.25 -20.61
CA ARG A 76 8.12 6.16 -21.93
C ARG A 76 8.55 4.86 -22.62
N PRO A 77 7.83 4.43 -23.69
CA PRO A 77 8.22 3.25 -24.47
C PRO A 77 9.65 3.29 -25.02
N ASP A 78 10.21 4.49 -25.22
CA ASP A 78 11.58 4.72 -25.66
C ASP A 78 12.63 4.65 -24.52
N GLY A 79 12.20 4.31 -23.29
CA GLY A 79 13.04 4.25 -22.10
C GLY A 79 13.39 5.61 -21.51
N THR A 80 12.86 6.72 -22.03
CA THR A 80 13.14 8.05 -21.51
C THR A 80 12.11 8.50 -20.47
N ARG A 81 12.48 9.43 -19.60
CA ARG A 81 11.58 9.97 -18.58
C ARG A 81 10.55 10.90 -19.22
N HIS A 82 9.30 10.85 -18.76
CA HIS A 82 8.30 11.87 -19.10
C HIS A 82 8.80 13.26 -18.71
N SER A 83 8.57 14.24 -19.58
CA SER A 83 8.97 15.62 -19.31
C SER A 83 7.97 16.30 -18.38
N TYR A 84 8.41 17.32 -17.62
CA TYR A 84 7.46 18.13 -16.83
C TYR A 84 6.45 18.88 -17.69
N ASP A 85 6.79 19.17 -18.95
CA ASP A 85 5.89 19.84 -19.89
C ASP A 85 4.77 18.91 -20.34
N GLU A 86 5.13 17.69 -20.75
CA GLU A 86 4.21 16.62 -21.11
C GLU A 86 3.22 16.30 -19.99
N ILE A 87 3.73 16.15 -18.75
CA ILE A 87 2.90 15.90 -17.58
C ILE A 87 1.97 17.09 -17.32
N ALA A 88 2.49 18.32 -17.28
CA ALA A 88 1.69 19.50 -16.96
C ALA A 88 0.60 19.79 -18.02
N ALA A 89 0.93 19.58 -19.29
CA ALA A 89 0.01 19.79 -20.41
C ALA A 89 -1.22 18.87 -20.33
N SER A 90 -1.09 17.65 -19.80
CA SER A 90 -2.20 16.69 -19.72
C SER A 90 -3.36 17.14 -18.84
N TYR A 91 -3.15 18.11 -17.95
CA TYR A 91 -4.16 18.67 -17.05
C TYR A 91 -4.24 20.21 -17.11
N GLY A 92 -3.73 20.82 -18.18
CA GLY A 92 -3.85 22.26 -18.43
C GLY A 92 -3.00 23.15 -17.51
N ALA A 93 -1.91 22.62 -16.96
CA ALA A 93 -0.94 23.38 -16.18
C ALA A 93 0.30 23.75 -17.00
N SER A 94 1.08 24.73 -16.52
CA SER A 94 2.35 25.09 -17.14
C SER A 94 3.51 24.24 -16.60
N ARG A 95 4.48 23.94 -17.47
CA ARG A 95 5.78 23.33 -17.07
C ARG A 95 6.43 24.07 -15.91
N ALA A 96 6.39 25.41 -15.93
CA ALA A 96 7.02 26.26 -14.91
C ALA A 96 6.41 26.01 -13.52
N SER A 97 5.08 25.81 -13.43
CA SER A 97 4.41 25.51 -12.16
C SER A 97 4.92 24.20 -11.55
N LEU A 98 4.96 23.13 -12.35
CA LEU A 98 5.41 21.82 -11.89
C LEU A 98 6.92 21.79 -11.58
N SER A 99 7.72 22.44 -12.42
CA SER A 99 9.17 22.59 -12.21
C SER A 99 9.46 23.38 -10.94
N ASN A 100 8.74 24.46 -10.68
CA ASN A 100 8.92 25.25 -9.46
C ASN A 100 8.53 24.45 -8.22
N LEU A 101 7.43 23.69 -8.25
CA LEU A 101 7.04 22.82 -7.13
C LEU A 101 8.16 21.85 -6.75
N VAL A 102 8.73 21.15 -7.74
CA VAL A 102 9.79 20.16 -7.49
C VAL A 102 11.11 20.82 -7.06
N ASN A 103 11.48 21.96 -7.65
CA ASN A 103 12.77 22.60 -7.39
C ASN A 103 12.77 23.50 -6.15
N SER A 104 11.63 24.04 -5.72
CA SER A 104 11.56 24.94 -4.55
C SER A 104 11.99 24.23 -3.26
N ARG A 105 11.73 22.92 -3.13
CA ARG A 105 12.17 22.09 -2.00
C ARG A 105 13.65 21.70 -2.03
N ARG A 106 14.25 21.57 -3.21
CA ARG A 106 15.70 21.31 -3.34
C ARG A 106 16.56 22.48 -2.86
N LYS A 107 15.97 23.68 -2.75
CA LYS A 107 16.68 24.93 -2.45
C LYS A 107 16.65 25.34 -0.97
N THR A 108 15.90 24.63 -0.12
CA THR A 108 15.93 24.83 1.33
C THR A 108 17.01 23.94 1.97
N PRO A 109 18.14 24.49 2.44
CA PRO A 109 19.04 23.75 3.33
C PRO A 109 18.33 23.48 4.66
N SER A 110 18.68 22.36 5.30
CA SER A 110 18.19 21.93 6.62
C SER A 110 18.12 23.09 7.62
N PRO A 111 17.14 23.12 8.55
CA PRO A 111 17.00 24.21 9.51
C PRO A 111 18.27 24.28 10.39
N GLN A 112 19.10 25.30 10.15
CA GLN A 112 20.12 25.69 11.10
C GLN A 112 19.41 26.25 12.34
N MET A 113 19.78 25.73 13.51
CA MET A 113 19.30 26.21 14.81
C MET A 113 19.56 27.72 14.95
N PRO A 114 18.58 28.53 15.39
CA PRO A 114 18.78 29.96 15.54
C PRO A 114 19.72 30.25 16.72
N SER A 115 20.83 30.89 16.43
CA SER A 115 21.71 31.49 17.43
C SER A 115 20.96 32.59 18.17
N ARG A 116 20.86 32.46 19.49
CA ARG A 116 20.32 33.49 20.41
C ARG A 116 21.19 34.75 20.36
N GLN A 117 20.62 35.83 19.84
CA GLN A 117 20.90 37.24 20.13
C GLN A 117 19.83 38.05 19.36
N ALA A 118 19.21 39.13 19.81
CA ALA A 118 18.99 39.81 21.08
C ALA A 118 17.93 40.88 20.73
N LEU A 119 17.17 41.35 21.73
CA LEU A 119 16.03 42.26 21.65
C LEU A 119 16.30 43.57 20.89
N SER A 120 15.29 44.08 20.17
CA SER A 120 14.77 45.45 20.39
C SER A 120 13.36 45.63 19.77
N PRO A 121 12.42 46.34 20.45
CA PRO A 121 11.03 46.49 20.01
C PRO A 121 10.77 47.86 19.35
N GLN A 122 9.87 47.91 18.36
CA GLN A 122 9.24 49.16 17.90
C GLN A 122 7.85 48.91 17.29
N VAL A 123 6.89 49.69 17.77
CA VAL A 123 5.51 49.94 17.30
C VAL A 123 5.13 51.34 17.83
N PRO A 124 4.05 52.04 17.37
CA PRO A 124 3.05 51.74 16.33
C PRO A 124 2.61 52.96 15.45
N SER A 125 1.48 52.79 14.73
CA SER A 125 0.55 53.76 14.09
C SER A 125 0.63 53.78 12.54
N GLU A 126 -0.44 53.81 11.73
CA GLU A 126 -1.80 54.34 11.87
C GLU A 126 -2.75 53.77 10.76
N GLN A 127 -4.00 54.24 10.72
CA GLN A 127 -5.25 53.61 10.21
C GLN A 127 -5.59 53.72 8.68
N VAL A 128 -6.20 52.65 8.12
CA VAL A 128 -7.47 52.44 7.31
C VAL A 128 -8.05 53.66 6.50
N PRO A 129 -8.65 53.58 5.25
CA PRO A 129 -9.77 52.66 4.91
C PRO A 129 -10.12 52.25 3.43
N SER A 130 -10.91 51.15 3.35
CA SER A 130 -12.13 50.86 2.53
C SER A 130 -12.16 50.46 1.01
N ARG A 131 -12.73 49.24 0.82
CA ARG A 131 -13.76 48.75 -0.13
C ARG A 131 -13.49 48.62 -1.65
N GLN A 132 -13.59 47.39 -2.15
CA GLN A 132 -14.62 47.03 -3.14
C GLN A 132 -14.90 45.51 -3.22
N THR A 133 -16.17 45.18 -3.05
CA THR A 133 -16.83 43.89 -3.28
C THR A 133 -17.04 43.64 -4.78
N GLY A 134 -16.78 42.42 -5.25
CA GLY A 134 -17.17 41.99 -6.59
C GLY A 134 -16.87 40.51 -6.84
N GLU A 135 -17.92 39.69 -6.77
CA GLU A 135 -18.02 38.33 -7.32
C GLU A 135 -17.22 37.20 -6.65
N ARG A 136 -17.86 36.56 -5.67
CA ARG A 136 -17.54 35.19 -5.26
C ARG A 136 -17.83 34.23 -6.42
N ARG A 137 -16.80 33.92 -7.22
CA ARG A 137 -16.79 32.67 -7.99
C ARG A 137 -16.91 31.49 -7.03
N PRO A 138 -17.65 30.42 -7.38
CA PRO A 138 -17.71 29.24 -6.55
C PRO A 138 -16.28 28.74 -6.32
N ALA A 139 -15.91 28.57 -5.06
CA ALA A 139 -14.61 28.05 -4.66
C ALA A 139 -14.40 26.70 -5.33
N ARG A 140 -13.55 26.67 -6.37
CA ARG A 140 -13.01 25.41 -6.88
C ARG A 140 -12.19 24.83 -5.73
N SER A 141 -12.67 23.73 -5.17
CA SER A 141 -12.06 23.06 -4.03
C SER A 141 -10.65 22.60 -4.42
N GLY A 142 -9.64 23.06 -3.68
CA GLY A 142 -8.24 22.67 -3.84
C GLY A 142 -7.34 23.83 -4.27
N GLY A 143 -6.40 24.23 -3.41
CA GLY A 143 -5.33 25.15 -3.80
C GLY A 143 -4.45 24.58 -4.93
N PRO A 144 -3.47 25.37 -5.45
CA PRO A 144 -2.65 24.99 -6.61
C PRO A 144 -1.96 23.61 -6.51
N LEU A 145 -1.69 23.15 -5.29
CA LEU A 145 -1.07 21.85 -5.02
C LEU A 145 -2.02 20.67 -5.24
N ALA A 146 -3.30 20.80 -4.85
CA ALA A 146 -4.28 19.73 -4.95
C ALA A 146 -4.67 19.44 -6.41
N SER A 147 -4.85 20.48 -7.22
CA SER A 147 -5.11 20.32 -8.66
C SER A 147 -3.89 19.76 -9.39
N THR A 148 -2.68 20.17 -9.01
CA THR A 148 -1.42 19.62 -9.54
C THR A 148 -1.28 18.14 -9.20
N GLN A 149 -1.57 17.76 -7.95
CA GLN A 149 -1.56 16.36 -7.52
C GLN A 149 -2.53 15.50 -8.35
N ALA A 150 -3.80 15.91 -8.43
CA ALA A 150 -4.82 15.16 -9.17
C ALA A 150 -4.49 15.01 -10.66
N GLY A 151 -3.91 16.05 -11.27
CA GLY A 151 -3.44 16.02 -12.65
C GLY A 151 -2.31 15.02 -12.89
N ILE A 152 -1.30 15.01 -12.03
CA ILE A 152 -0.18 14.05 -12.12
C ILE A 152 -0.65 12.62 -11.87
N GLU A 153 -1.53 12.41 -10.90
CA GLU A 153 -2.10 11.08 -10.64
C GLU A 153 -2.93 10.60 -11.82
N SER A 154 -3.73 11.48 -12.44
CA SER A 154 -4.48 11.13 -13.65
C SER A 154 -3.55 10.78 -14.81
N PHE A 155 -2.41 11.45 -14.95
CA PHE A 155 -1.42 11.14 -15.99
C PHE A 155 -0.83 9.74 -15.83
N PHE A 156 -0.40 9.36 -14.62
CA PHE A 156 0.29 8.07 -14.39
C PHE A 156 -0.64 6.89 -14.08
N PHE A 157 -1.84 7.15 -13.55
CA PHE A 157 -2.77 6.13 -13.07
C PHE A 157 -4.14 6.18 -13.75
N GLY A 158 -4.36 7.11 -14.70
CA GLY A 158 -5.63 7.30 -15.40
C GLY A 158 -6.69 8.07 -14.61
N GLN A 159 -6.55 8.18 -13.28
CA GLN A 159 -7.46 8.91 -12.41
C GLN A 159 -6.79 9.39 -11.12
N PRO A 160 -7.31 10.43 -10.46
CA PRO A 160 -6.85 10.82 -9.12
C PRO A 160 -7.10 9.68 -8.12
N ASN A 161 -6.10 9.34 -7.32
CA ASN A 161 -6.14 8.20 -6.40
C ASN A 161 -5.49 8.48 -5.04
N GLY A 162 -4.95 9.70 -4.83
CA GLY A 162 -4.29 10.09 -3.59
C GLY A 162 -2.90 9.49 -3.38
N TRP A 163 -2.35 8.77 -4.37
CA TRP A 163 -1.08 8.06 -4.25
C TRP A 163 0.09 9.00 -3.94
N LEU A 164 0.09 10.24 -4.43
CA LEU A 164 1.18 11.19 -4.16
C LEU A 164 1.24 11.62 -2.68
N SER A 165 0.08 11.79 -2.04
CA SER A 165 -0.02 12.29 -0.67
C SER A 165 -0.14 11.20 0.39
N ALA A 166 -0.47 9.97 0.00
CA ALA A 166 -0.76 8.88 0.92
C ALA A 166 0.40 8.63 1.90
N GLU A 167 0.06 8.33 3.16
CA GLU A 167 1.06 7.97 4.17
C GLU A 167 1.86 6.73 3.75
N PRO A 168 3.14 6.59 4.17
CA PRO A 168 3.97 5.45 3.82
C PRO A 168 3.31 4.10 4.13
N GLN A 169 2.66 3.97 5.30
CA GLN A 169 1.97 2.74 5.70
C GLN A 169 0.81 2.40 4.76
N ALA A 170 -0.03 3.39 4.43
CA ALA A 170 -1.17 3.18 3.54
C ALA A 170 -0.71 2.85 2.11
N SER A 171 0.40 3.44 1.68
CA SER A 171 0.95 3.21 0.34
C SER A 171 1.58 1.83 0.21
N LEU A 172 2.26 1.37 1.25
CA LEU A 172 2.81 0.01 1.32
C LEU A 172 1.68 -1.02 1.44
N ASP A 173 0.67 -0.78 2.28
CA ASP A 173 -0.49 -1.66 2.40
C ASP A 173 -1.19 -1.84 1.05
N ASN A 174 -1.44 -0.75 0.31
CA ASN A 174 -2.01 -0.81 -1.04
C ASN A 174 -1.15 -1.61 -2.03
N ALA A 175 0.19 -1.50 -1.95
CA ALA A 175 1.11 -2.27 -2.78
C ALA A 175 1.16 -3.76 -2.41
N LEU A 176 0.81 -4.11 -1.16
CA LEU A 176 0.72 -5.50 -0.71
C LEU A 176 -0.62 -6.17 -1.08
N GLN A 177 -1.67 -5.42 -1.38
CA GLN A 177 -2.99 -5.99 -1.72
C GLN A 177 -2.97 -6.95 -2.93
N PRO A 178 -2.23 -6.71 -4.02
CA PRO A 178 -2.07 -7.68 -5.10
C PRO A 178 -1.35 -8.96 -4.64
N VAL A 179 -0.30 -8.85 -3.83
CA VAL A 179 0.44 -10.00 -3.28
C VAL A 179 -0.47 -10.84 -2.40
N LEU A 180 -1.19 -10.20 -1.48
CA LEU A 180 -2.16 -10.87 -0.62
C LEU A 180 -3.22 -11.62 -1.44
N ARG A 181 -3.82 -10.98 -2.45
CA ARG A 181 -4.82 -11.63 -3.32
C ARG A 181 -4.24 -12.78 -4.13
N GLY A 182 -2.99 -12.70 -4.55
CA GLY A 182 -2.29 -13.80 -5.21
C GLY A 182 -2.17 -15.02 -4.29
N LEU A 183 -1.68 -14.79 -3.06
CA LEU A 183 -1.57 -15.84 -2.04
C LEU A 183 -2.93 -16.40 -1.61
N GLU A 184 -3.96 -15.56 -1.50
CA GLU A 184 -5.33 -16.01 -1.24
C GLU A 184 -5.84 -16.88 -2.38
N GLY A 185 -5.62 -16.49 -3.64
CA GLY A 185 -6.00 -17.29 -4.80
C GLY A 185 -5.28 -18.65 -4.85
N GLU A 186 -4.01 -18.71 -4.46
CA GLU A 186 -3.26 -19.97 -4.33
C GLU A 186 -3.76 -20.83 -3.16
N ALA A 187 -4.11 -20.21 -2.04
CA ALA A 187 -4.65 -20.92 -0.87
C ALA A 187 -6.09 -21.42 -1.12
N ASP A 188 -6.87 -20.66 -1.89
CA ASP A 188 -8.22 -21.00 -2.35
C ASP A 188 -8.22 -22.01 -3.52
N ASP A 189 -7.05 -22.37 -4.06
CA ASP A 189 -6.86 -23.59 -4.86
C ASP A 189 -6.43 -24.76 -3.95
N PRO A 190 -7.39 -25.48 -3.33
CA PRO A 190 -7.09 -26.59 -2.44
C PRO A 190 -6.28 -27.70 -3.11
N MET A 191 -6.34 -27.82 -4.45
CA MET A 191 -5.58 -28.83 -5.16
C MET A 191 -4.11 -28.47 -5.36
N ALA A 192 -3.77 -27.18 -5.47
CA ALA A 192 -2.39 -26.73 -5.55
C ALA A 192 -1.60 -27.02 -4.25
N ARG A 193 -2.19 -26.74 -3.08
CA ARG A 193 -1.60 -27.10 -1.76
C ARG A 193 -1.42 -28.60 -1.59
N LEU A 194 -2.44 -29.37 -1.94
CA LEU A 194 -2.41 -30.81 -1.88
C LEU A 194 -1.31 -31.43 -2.78
N ARG A 195 -1.12 -30.89 -3.99
CA ARG A 195 -0.09 -31.33 -4.94
C ARG A 195 1.35 -31.00 -4.52
N SER A 196 1.54 -29.89 -3.79
CA SER A 196 2.86 -29.41 -3.37
C SER A 196 3.30 -29.98 -2.02
N THR A 197 2.40 -30.05 -1.03
CA THR A 197 2.74 -30.42 0.36
C THR A 197 2.49 -31.90 0.67
N HIS A 198 1.54 -32.56 0.00
CA HIS A 198 1.02 -33.86 0.43
C HIS A 198 1.21 -35.00 -0.57
N GLY A 199 2.15 -34.88 -1.51
CA GLY A 199 2.56 -35.98 -2.39
C GLY A 199 1.49 -36.44 -3.40
N LEU A 200 0.44 -35.65 -3.62
CA LEU A 200 -0.67 -36.03 -4.52
C LEU A 200 -0.24 -36.24 -5.97
N ARG A 201 0.90 -35.67 -6.40
CA ARG A 201 1.50 -36.01 -7.70
C ARG A 201 2.01 -37.45 -7.76
N GLU A 202 2.67 -37.93 -6.71
CA GLU A 202 3.12 -39.33 -6.64
C GLU A 202 1.94 -40.28 -6.51
N LEU A 203 0.94 -39.89 -5.72
CA LEU A 203 -0.29 -40.65 -5.54
C LEU A 203 -1.07 -40.78 -6.87
N ALA A 204 -1.22 -39.67 -7.61
CA ALA A 204 -1.81 -39.66 -8.94
C ALA A 204 -1.00 -40.47 -9.96
N ALA A 205 0.34 -40.50 -9.87
CA ALA A 205 1.18 -41.32 -10.76
C ALA A 205 1.03 -42.83 -10.52
N ARG A 206 0.65 -43.24 -9.29
CA ARG A 206 0.38 -44.63 -8.92
C ARG A 206 -1.09 -45.03 -9.06
N ALA A 207 -1.99 -44.05 -9.17
CA ALA A 207 -3.43 -44.28 -9.34
C ALA A 207 -3.80 -45.23 -10.51
N PRO A 208 -3.11 -45.24 -11.67
CA PRO A 208 -3.40 -46.21 -12.74
C PRO A 208 -3.11 -47.67 -12.39
N GLN A 209 -2.39 -47.93 -11.29
CA GLN A 209 -2.07 -49.29 -10.82
C GLN A 209 -3.14 -49.83 -9.86
N LEU A 210 -4.08 -48.99 -9.43
CA LEU A 210 -5.16 -49.35 -8.52
C LEU A 210 -6.37 -49.84 -9.31
N ALA A 211 -7.02 -50.88 -8.81
CA ALA A 211 -8.32 -51.30 -9.30
C ALA A 211 -9.41 -50.28 -8.91
N GLU A 212 -10.53 -50.29 -9.62
CA GLU A 212 -11.62 -49.33 -9.40
C GLU A 212 -12.23 -49.43 -7.98
N GLU A 213 -12.24 -50.65 -7.41
CA GLU A 213 -12.63 -50.91 -6.02
C GLU A 213 -11.66 -50.27 -5.00
N GLU A 214 -10.37 -50.23 -5.31
CA GLU A 214 -9.35 -49.62 -4.45
C GLU A 214 -9.40 -48.09 -4.53
N LEU A 215 -9.73 -47.53 -5.69
CA LEU A 215 -10.01 -46.10 -5.85
C LEU A 215 -11.27 -45.66 -5.09
N GLN A 216 -12.28 -46.53 -5.03
CA GLN A 216 -13.48 -46.29 -4.21
C GLN A 216 -13.14 -46.25 -2.72
N LEU A 217 -12.30 -47.17 -2.23
CA LEU A 217 -11.82 -47.16 -0.83
C LEU A 217 -11.09 -45.87 -0.46
N VAL A 218 -10.26 -45.33 -1.35
CA VAL A 218 -9.60 -44.04 -1.13
C VAL A 218 -10.62 -42.90 -1.02
N THR A 219 -11.64 -42.92 -1.87
CA THR A 219 -12.73 -41.93 -1.86
C THR A 219 -13.53 -41.98 -0.56
N ASP A 220 -13.95 -43.19 -0.15
CA ASP A 220 -14.68 -43.40 1.10
C ASP A 220 -13.87 -42.98 2.33
N TRP A 221 -12.55 -43.14 2.28
CA TRP A 221 -11.67 -42.71 3.36
C TRP A 221 -11.57 -41.18 3.45
N ILE A 222 -11.48 -40.49 2.31
CA ILE A 222 -11.54 -39.02 2.26
C ILE A 222 -12.87 -38.53 2.85
N ASP A 223 -13.99 -39.12 2.44
CA ASP A 223 -15.31 -38.75 2.96
C ASP A 223 -15.42 -38.99 4.47
N THR A 224 -14.87 -40.10 4.95
CA THR A 224 -14.83 -40.41 6.39
C THR A 224 -14.04 -39.36 7.18
N ILE A 225 -12.90 -38.91 6.67
CA ILE A 225 -12.08 -37.86 7.29
C ILE A 225 -12.85 -36.54 7.33
N LEU A 226 -13.50 -36.16 6.23
CA LEU A 226 -14.28 -34.92 6.13
C LEU A 226 -15.47 -34.93 7.09
N GLN A 227 -16.21 -36.04 7.17
CA GLN A 227 -17.34 -36.20 8.09
C GLN A 227 -16.90 -36.09 9.57
N ARG A 228 -15.79 -36.72 9.95
CA ARG A 228 -15.25 -36.62 11.32
C ARG A 228 -14.88 -35.18 11.69
N ARG A 229 -14.23 -34.46 10.78
CA ARG A 229 -13.85 -33.05 11.00
C ARG A 229 -15.08 -32.15 11.18
N ASN A 230 -16.09 -32.30 10.31
CA ASN A 230 -17.31 -31.52 10.40
C ASN A 230 -18.06 -31.79 11.74
N ALA A 231 -18.08 -33.04 12.20
CA ALA A 231 -18.66 -33.42 13.49
C ALA A 231 -17.90 -32.88 14.71
N GLN A 232 -16.61 -32.52 14.56
CA GLN A 232 -15.82 -31.87 15.61
C GLN A 232 -16.04 -30.36 15.64
N GLN A 233 -16.17 -29.70 14.49
CA GLN A 233 -16.44 -28.26 14.41
C GLN A 233 -17.81 -27.88 15.00
N VAL A 234 -18.84 -28.69 14.74
CA VAL A 234 -20.19 -28.47 15.31
C VAL A 234 -20.19 -28.60 16.84
N ARG A 235 -19.34 -29.45 17.42
CA ARG A 235 -19.21 -29.58 18.88
C ARG A 235 -18.42 -28.44 19.51
N GLY A 236 -17.40 -27.92 18.83
CA GLY A 236 -16.61 -26.78 19.31
C GLY A 236 -17.37 -25.45 19.29
N SER A 237 -18.32 -25.28 18.37
CA SER A 237 -19.20 -24.08 18.31
C SER A 237 -20.32 -24.08 19.37
N GLY A 238 -20.61 -25.22 20.00
CA GLY A 238 -21.69 -25.36 20.99
C GLY A 238 -21.24 -25.18 22.44
N SER A 239 -19.93 -25.06 22.71
CA SER A 239 -19.38 -24.93 24.07
C SER A 239 -19.15 -23.50 24.54
N ASP A 240 -19.39 -22.49 23.69
CA ASP A 240 -19.11 -21.08 24.03
C ASP A 240 -20.37 -20.28 24.47
N SER A 241 -21.50 -20.96 24.67
CA SER A 241 -22.80 -20.32 24.97
C SER A 241 -23.33 -20.57 26.38
N SER A 242 -22.55 -21.14 27.30
CA SER A 242 -23.04 -21.53 28.63
C SER A 242 -22.06 -21.25 29.77
N HIS A 243 -21.67 -19.98 29.96
CA HIS A 243 -21.12 -19.54 31.25
C HIS A 243 -21.32 -18.03 31.53
N THR A 244 -22.58 -17.60 31.66
CA THR A 244 -22.91 -16.43 32.49
C THR A 244 -24.32 -16.59 33.04
N GLU A 245 -24.45 -17.24 34.19
CA GLU A 245 -25.50 -16.93 35.17
C GLU A 245 -25.20 -17.62 36.51
N GLY A 246 -25.15 -16.82 37.59
CA GLY A 246 -25.36 -17.28 38.95
C GLY A 246 -24.14 -17.37 39.87
N HIS A 247 -23.71 -16.23 40.45
CA HIS A 247 -23.95 -15.92 41.87
C HIS A 247 -23.39 -14.56 42.28
#